data_AF-A0A318KEF9-F1
#
_entry.id   AF-A0A318KEF9-F1
#
_cell.length_a   1.000
_cell.length_b   1.000
_cell.length_c   1.000
_cell.angle_alpha   90.00
_cell.angle_beta   90.00
_cell.angle_gamma   90.00
#
_symmetry.space_group_name_H-M   'P 1'
#
loop_
_entity.id
_entity.type
_entity.pdbx_description
1 polymer ?
#
loop_
_entity_poly.entity_id
_entity_poly.type
_entity_poly.pdbx_seq_one_letter_code
_entity_poly.pdbx_strand_id
1 'polypeptide(L)'
;MAIEDRMYDFSVRIAEIVRYLKENDSGFPLCDKLLDCVISAGIFIRKDNYQEAADNLQQISYILEMAVKSGYLTERQSQPILSDCHELLTAVTDAKQ
;
A
#
# COMPACT_ATOMS: atom_id res chain seq x y z
N MET A 1 -13.75 7.48 10.35
CA MET A 1 -13.90 6.77 9.06
C MET A 1 -13.62 5.30 9.31
N ALA A 2 -14.40 4.39 8.73
CA ALA A 2 -14.21 2.96 8.95
C ALA A 2 -12.88 2.49 8.33
N ILE A 3 -12.31 1.38 8.80
CA ILE A 3 -11.03 0.86 8.29
C ILE A 3 -11.18 0.45 6.83
N GLU A 4 -12.34 -0.06 6.43
CA GLU A 4 -12.65 -0.45 5.05
C GLU A 4 -12.59 0.74 4.09
N ASP A 5 -13.15 1.88 4.47
CA ASP A 5 -13.17 3.09 3.66
C ASP A 5 -11.75 3.64 3.48
N ARG A 6 -10.98 3.73 4.58
CA ARG A 6 -9.58 4.18 4.55
C ARG A 6 -8.73 3.26 3.67
N MET A 7 -8.95 1.95 3.76
CA MET A 7 -8.26 0.97 2.95
C MET A 7 -8.62 1.08 1.46
N TYR A 8 -9.89 1.36 1.15
CA TYR A 8 -10.32 1.57 -0.23
C TYR A 8 -9.66 2.82 -0.84
N ASP A 9 -9.67 3.95 -0.13
CA ASP A 9 -9.01 5.19 -0.56
C ASP A 9 -7.50 4.98 -0.77
N PHE A 10 -6.85 4.25 0.14
CA PHE A 10 -5.46 3.86 -0.01
C PHE A 10 -5.22 2.98 -1.24
N SER A 11 -6.15 2.07 -1.54
CA SER A 11 -6.07 1.20 -2.72
C SER A 11 -6.12 2.00 -4.03
N VAL A 12 -6.95 3.05 -4.08
CA VAL A 12 -7.00 3.99 -5.21
C VAL A 12 -5.66 4.72 -5.37
N ARG A 13 -5.09 5.23 -4.27
CA ARG A 13 -3.79 5.90 -4.30
C ARG A 13 -2.65 5.00 -4.77
N ILE A 14 -2.65 3.72 -4.38
CA ILE A 14 -1.68 2.74 -4.89
C ILE A 14 -1.85 2.50 -6.39
N ALA A 15 -3.10 2.39 -6.88
CA ALA A 15 -3.35 2.24 -8.31
C ALA A 15 -2.84 3.45 -9.12
N GLU A 16 -2.98 4.67 -8.59
CA GLU A 16 -2.43 5.88 -9.21
C GLU A 16 -0.90 5.87 -9.27
N ILE A 17 -0.24 5.39 -8.22
CA ILE A 17 1.22 5.23 -8.19
C ILE A 17 1.69 4.19 -9.19
N VAL A 18 0.99 3.05 -9.28
CA VAL A 18 1.33 2.02 -10.25
C VAL A 18 1.13 2.54 -11.67
N ARG A 19 0.06 3.30 -11.93
CA ARG A 19 -0.13 3.99 -13.21
C ARG A 19 1.05 4.92 -13.50
N TYR A 20 1.45 5.77 -12.55
CA TYR A 20 2.59 6.67 -12.70
C TYR A 20 3.89 5.91 -13.02
N LEU A 21 4.18 4.82 -12.32
CA LEU A 21 5.40 4.01 -12.52
C LEU A 21 5.40 3.33 -13.90
N LYS A 22 4.24 2.89 -14.39
CA LYS A 22 4.09 2.30 -15.73
C LYS A 22 4.16 3.34 -16.84
N GLU A 23 3.56 4.51 -16.67
CA GLU A 23 3.49 5.55 -17.71
C GLU A 23 4.80 6.32 -17.90
N ASN A 24 5.61 6.49 -16.85
CA ASN A 24 6.90 7.19 -16.94
C ASN A 24 8.04 6.31 -17.46
N ASP A 25 7.73 5.15 -18.04
CA ASP A 25 8.68 4.11 -18.47
C ASP A 25 9.72 3.82 -17.37
N SER A 26 9.30 3.95 -16.10
CA SER A 26 10.21 3.80 -14.99
C SER A 26 10.65 2.34 -14.86
N GLY A 27 9.91 1.38 -15.44
CA GLY A 27 10.31 -0.02 -15.45
C GLY A 27 10.36 -0.65 -14.06
N PHE A 28 9.63 -0.11 -13.07
CA PHE A 28 9.66 -0.65 -11.71
C PHE A 28 9.08 -2.07 -11.70
N PRO A 29 9.87 -3.12 -11.37
CA PRO A 29 9.49 -4.50 -11.63
C PRO A 29 8.41 -5.03 -10.67
N LEU A 30 8.11 -4.33 -9.58
CA LEU A 30 7.19 -4.79 -8.53
C LEU A 30 5.80 -4.15 -8.61
N CYS A 31 5.46 -3.48 -9.72
CA CYS A 31 4.15 -2.85 -9.89
C CYS A 31 2.98 -3.82 -9.71
N ASP A 32 3.06 -5.00 -10.33
CA ASP A 32 1.96 -5.98 -10.26
C ASP A 32 1.86 -6.59 -8.86
N LYS A 33 3.00 -6.88 -8.22
CA LYS A 33 3.05 -7.35 -6.82
C LYS A 33 2.47 -6.30 -5.85
N LEU A 34 2.73 -5.01 -6.10
CA LEU A 34 2.17 -3.93 -5.30
C LEU A 34 0.63 -3.87 -5.40
N LEU A 35 0.09 -4.05 -6.60
CA LEU A 35 -1.36 -4.15 -6.82
C LEU A 35 -1.96 -5.39 -6.13
N ASP A 36 -1.32 -6.55 -6.26
CA ASP A 36 -1.79 -7.79 -5.64
C ASP A 36 -1.85 -7.65 -4.10
N CYS A 37 -0.83 -7.06 -3.50
CA CYS A 37 -0.79 -6.84 -2.06
C CYS A 37 -1.90 -5.89 -1.60
N VAL A 38 -2.13 -4.76 -2.30
CA VAL A 38 -3.16 -3.79 -1.88
C VAL A 38 -4.58 -4.34 -2.03
N ILE A 39 -4.85 -5.09 -3.10
CA ILE A 39 -6.13 -5.78 -3.29
C ILE A 39 -6.33 -6.82 -2.19
N SER A 40 -5.29 -7.62 -1.90
CA SER A 40 -5.35 -8.64 -0.85
C SER A 40 -5.62 -8.04 0.53
N ALA A 41 -4.92 -6.95 0.90
CA ALA A 41 -5.16 -6.24 2.15
C ALA A 41 -6.61 -5.77 2.28
N GLY A 42 -7.18 -5.17 1.23
CA GLY A 42 -8.58 -4.75 1.20
C GLY A 42 -9.57 -5.89 1.34
N ILE A 43 -9.31 -7.04 0.69
CA ILE A 43 -10.14 -8.24 0.82
C ILE A 43 -10.07 -8.81 2.23
N PHE A 44 -8.88 -8.87 2.84
CA PHE A 44 -8.69 -9.41 4.18
C PHE A 44 -9.34 -8.53 5.25
N ILE A 45 -9.24 -7.20 5.15
CA ILE A 45 -9.95 -6.27 6.04
C ILE A 45 -11.47 -6.51 5.99
N ARG A 46 -12.05 -6.64 4.79
CA ARG A 46 -13.50 -6.92 4.62
C ARG A 46 -13.95 -8.28 5.15
N LYS A 47 -13.01 -9.18 5.45
CA LYS A 47 -13.24 -10.50 6.02
C LYS A 47 -12.87 -10.57 7.51
N ASP A 48 -12.62 -9.41 8.13
CA ASP A 48 -12.10 -9.31 9.51
C ASP A 48 -10.81 -10.10 9.74
N ASN A 49 -10.04 -10.35 8.67
CA ASN A 49 -8.79 -11.08 8.75
C ASN A 49 -7.60 -10.11 8.86
N TYR A 50 -7.50 -9.46 10.02
CA TYR A 50 -6.58 -8.36 10.25
C TYR A 50 -5.10 -8.77 10.26
N GLN A 51 -4.77 -10.03 10.58
CA GLN A 51 -3.40 -10.52 10.55
C GLN A 51 -2.87 -10.54 9.10
N GLU A 52 -3.58 -11.19 8.19
CA GLU A 52 -3.20 -11.28 6.78
C GLU A 52 -3.26 -9.90 6.09
N ALA A 53 -4.16 -9.02 6.53
CA ALA A 53 -4.15 -7.63 6.08
C ALA A 53 -2.88 -6.89 6.50
N ALA A 54 -2.44 -7.03 7.76
CA ALA A 54 -1.20 -6.42 8.26
C ALA A 54 0.03 -6.92 7.49
N ASP A 55 0.11 -8.23 7.20
CA ASP A 55 1.21 -8.82 6.44
C ASP A 55 1.27 -8.28 5.00
N ASN A 56 0.13 -7.98 4.39
CA ASN A 56 0.08 -7.33 3.07
C ASN A 56 0.46 -5.85 3.15
N LEU A 57 0.03 -5.12 4.18
CA LEU A 57 0.41 -3.71 4.40
C LEU A 57 1.91 -3.56 4.63
N GLN A 58 2.54 -4.49 5.36
CA GLN A 58 4.00 -4.52 5.51
C GLN A 58 4.72 -4.74 4.17
N GLN A 59 4.22 -5.65 3.33
CA GLN A 59 4.76 -5.84 1.98
C GLN A 59 4.61 -4.58 1.11
N ILE A 60 3.47 -3.89 1.18
CA ILE A 60 3.24 -2.63 0.47
C ILE A 60 4.25 -1.58 0.90
N SER A 61 4.41 -1.37 2.22
CA SER A 61 5.38 -0.42 2.76
C SER A 61 6.80 -0.73 2.27
N TYR A 62 7.23 -1.99 2.34
CA TYR A 62 8.54 -2.42 1.87
C TYR A 62 8.75 -2.14 0.38
N ILE A 63 7.77 -2.46 -0.47
CA ILE A 63 7.86 -2.21 -1.92
C ILE A 63 7.92 -0.71 -2.23
N LEU A 64 7.15 0.11 -1.54
CA LEU A 64 7.19 1.57 -1.69
C LEU A 64 8.53 2.14 -1.26
N GLU A 65 9.10 1.68 -0.14
CA GLU A 65 10.45 2.07 0.28
C GLU A 65 11.51 1.67 -0.74
N MET A 66 11.41 0.48 -1.33
CA MET A 66 12.29 0.06 -2.42
C MET A 66 12.19 1.01 -3.60
N ALA A 67 10.97 1.36 -4.03
CA ALA A 67 10.76 2.29 -5.15
C ALA A 67 11.40 3.66 -4.89
N VAL A 68 11.37 4.14 -3.64
CA VAL A 68 12.02 5.40 -3.25
C VAL A 68 13.54 5.27 -3.28
N LYS A 69 14.09 4.28 -2.57
CA LYS A 69 15.54 4.10 -2.43
C LYS A 69 16.25 3.78 -3.75
N SER A 70 15.54 3.23 -4.72
CA SER A 70 16.06 2.96 -6.07
C SER A 70 15.74 4.06 -7.09
N GLY A 71 15.09 5.16 -6.68
CA GLY A 71 14.90 6.35 -7.50
C GLY A 71 13.68 6.32 -8.43
N TYR A 72 12.80 5.32 -8.34
CA TYR A 72 11.55 5.30 -9.11
C TYR A 72 10.49 6.27 -8.55
N LEU A 73 10.54 6.55 -7.24
CA LEU A 73 9.75 7.56 -6.57
C LEU A 73 10.65 8.54 -5.83
N THR A 74 10.27 9.81 -5.82
CA THR A 74 10.93 10.79 -4.93
C THR A 74 10.38 10.69 -3.51
N GLU A 75 11.16 11.09 -2.51
CA GLU A 75 10.70 11.15 -1.11
C GLU A 75 9.44 12.00 -0.96
N ARG A 76 9.35 13.12 -1.68
CA ARG A 76 8.18 13.99 -1.66
C ARG A 76 6.91 13.30 -2.17
N GLN A 77 7.05 12.44 -3.19
CA GLN A 77 5.91 11.69 -3.75
C GLN A 77 5.49 10.54 -2.83
N SER A 78 6.46 9.88 -2.17
CA SER A 78 6.20 8.67 -1.39
C SER A 78 5.79 8.94 0.05
N GLN A 79 6.27 10.02 0.68
CA GLN A 79 6.04 10.30 2.09
C GLN A 79 4.55 10.26 2.47
N PRO A 80 3.61 10.89 1.72
CA PRO A 80 2.21 10.83 2.08
C PRO A 80 1.63 9.42 1.99
N ILE A 81 2.13 8.57 1.10
CA ILE A 81 1.59 7.21 0.89
C ILE A 81 2.14 6.26 1.94
N LEU A 82 3.42 6.40 2.28
CA LEU A 82 4.04 5.66 3.37
C LEU A 82 3.39 6.02 4.71
N SER A 83 3.04 7.29 4.95
CA SER A 83 2.29 7.70 6.14
C SER A 83 0.94 7.00 6.23
N ASP A 84 0.14 7.06 5.16
CA ASP A 84 -1.14 6.35 5.08
C ASP A 84 -1.00 4.85 5.34
N CYS A 85 0.02 4.22 4.74
CA CYS A 85 0.30 2.80 4.91
C CYS A 85 0.60 2.44 6.37
N HIS A 86 1.40 3.27 7.06
CA HIS A 86 1.70 3.08 8.48
C HIS A 86 0.48 3.29 9.36
N GLU A 87 -0.31 4.33 9.10
CA GLU A 87 -1.54 4.59 9.86
C GLU A 87 -2.59 3.48 9.68
N LEU A 88 -2.68 2.90 8.49
CA LEU A 88 -3.51 1.72 8.23
C LEU A 88 -2.97 0.48 8.93
N LEU A 89 -1.66 0.26 8.89
CA LEU A 89 -1.03 -0.86 9.57
C LEU A 89 -1.26 -0.80 11.08
N THR A 90 -1.12 0.38 11.70
CA THR A 90 -1.46 0.58 13.11
C THR A 90 -2.92 0.27 13.38
N ALA A 91 -3.85 0.82 12.60
CA ALA A 91 -5.28 0.60 12.79
C ALA A 91 -5.69 -0.88 12.67
N VAL A 92 -5.12 -1.59 11.70
CA VAL A 92 -5.37 -3.03 11.49
C VAL A 92 -4.74 -3.86 12.61
N THR A 93 -3.57 -3.48 13.11
CA THR A 93 -2.90 -4.17 14.22
C THR A 93 -3.65 -3.98 15.53
N ASP A 94 -4.21 -2.79 15.76
CA ASP A 94 -5.02 -2.50 16.94
C ASP A 94 -6.37 -3.23 16.89
N ALA A 95 -6.97 -3.36 15.70
CA ALA A 95 -8.21 -4.13 15.49
C ALA A 95 -8.05 -5.65 15.68
N LYS A 96 -6.81 -6.16 15.76
CA LYS A 96 -6.51 -7.56 16.07
C LYS A 96 -6.70 -7.90 17.56
N GLN A 97 -6.63 -6.90 18.45
CA GLN A 97 -6.67 -7.06 19.91
C GLN A 97 -8.10 -7.11 20.45
#